data_AF-A0A4Z0QKZ5-F1
#
_entry.id   AF-A0A4Z0QKZ5-F1
#
_cell.length_a   1.000
_cell.length_b   1.000
_cell.length_c   1.000
_cell.angle_alpha   90.00
_cell.angle_beta   90.00
_cell.angle_gamma   90.00
#
_symmetry.space_group_name_H-M   'P 1'
#
loop_
_entity.id
_entity.type
_entity.pdbx_description
1 polymer ?
#
loop_
_entity_poly.entity_id
_entity_poly.type
_entity_poly.pdbx_seq_one_letter_code
_entity_poly.pdbx_strand_id
1 'polypeptide(L)'
;MRANVEELLKNYQDNKRKICFLHFRLQQFTETSDVEIIKELTLSTPQGERIISSFVADKTSTVALLYRDKTNERNEEIFRELYLQYRKKREEQELLEHGIDSLDPKLKGVLTDRFIHEMIWADIANKYYVSQSMVKKYCKKGIAELANLYESLAQG
;
A
#
# COMPACT_ATOMS: atom_id res chain seq x y z
N MET A 1 -13.87 9.55 9.07
CA MET A 1 -13.45 8.65 7.98
C MET A 1 -14.70 8.22 7.22
N ARG A 2 -15.29 9.12 6.42
CA ARG A 2 -16.54 8.87 5.66
C ARG A 2 -16.21 8.44 4.24
N ALA A 3 -15.31 7.47 4.11
CA ALA A 3 -15.03 6.87 2.81
C ALA A 3 -16.26 6.07 2.40
N ASN A 4 -16.70 6.24 1.16
CA ASN A 4 -17.81 5.47 0.61
C ASN A 4 -17.43 3.98 0.68
N VAL A 5 -18.04 3.22 1.60
CA VAL A 5 -17.75 1.78 1.79
C VAL A 5 -17.89 1.03 0.47
N GLU A 6 -18.81 1.45 -0.39
CA GLU A 6 -18.97 0.90 -1.73
C GLU A 6 -17.72 1.10 -2.61
N GLU A 7 -17.05 2.25 -2.49
CA GLU A 7 -15.81 2.54 -3.22
C GLU A 7 -14.64 1.69 -2.69
N LEU A 8 -14.54 1.53 -1.36
CA LEU A 8 -13.54 0.65 -0.74
C LEU A 8 -13.70 -0.80 -1.22
N LEU A 9 -14.94 -1.29 -1.28
CA LEU A 9 -15.26 -2.64 -1.78
C LEU A 9 -14.95 -2.78 -3.27
N LYS A 10 -15.31 -1.80 -4.10
CA LYS A 10 -15.01 -1.81 -5.54
C LYS A 10 -13.51 -1.81 -5.83
N ASN A 11 -12.75 -1.06 -5.04
CA ASN A 11 -11.31 -0.91 -5.20
C ASN A 11 -10.51 -1.95 -4.39
N TYR A 12 -11.16 -2.99 -3.84
CA TYR A 12 -10.52 -3.98 -2.96
C TYR A 12 -9.26 -4.59 -3.58
N GLN A 13 -9.35 -5.10 -4.82
CA GLN A 13 -8.21 -5.73 -5.50
C GLN A 13 -7.10 -4.75 -5.81
N ASP A 14 -7.45 -3.55 -6.28
CA ASP A 14 -6.47 -2.52 -6.60
C ASP A 14 -5.74 -2.01 -5.36
N ASN A 15 -6.45 -1.88 -4.24
CA ASN A 15 -5.85 -1.53 -2.95
C ASN A 15 -4.91 -2.63 -2.46
N LYS A 16 -5.30 -3.90 -2.57
CA LYS A 16 -4.43 -5.04 -2.25
C LYS A 16 -3.16 -5.07 -3.11
N ARG A 17 -3.28 -4.80 -4.41
CA ARG A 17 -2.13 -4.65 -5.33
C ARG A 17 -1.22 -3.49 -4.94
N LYS A 18 -1.81 -2.32 -4.60
CA LYS A 18 -1.04 -1.16 -4.11
C LYS A 18 -0.31 -1.46 -2.82
N ILE A 19 -0.94 -2.13 -1.85
CA ILE A 19 -0.31 -2.56 -0.59
C ILE A 19 0.87 -3.50 -0.88
N CYS A 20 0.68 -4.47 -1.79
CA CYS A 20 1.73 -5.38 -2.21
C CYS A 20 2.92 -4.64 -2.84
N PHE A 21 2.66 -3.68 -3.74
CA PHE A 21 3.70 -2.87 -4.36
C PHE A 21 4.45 -1.97 -3.36
N LEU A 22 3.72 -1.35 -2.44
CA LEU A 22 4.31 -0.54 -1.36
C LEU A 22 5.20 -1.40 -0.45
N HIS A 23 4.74 -2.61 -0.09
CA HIS A 23 5.51 -3.57 0.69
C HIS A 23 6.79 -3.99 -0.04
N PHE A 24 6.68 -4.36 -1.32
CA PHE A 24 7.84 -4.72 -2.13
C PHE A 24 8.85 -3.58 -2.19
N ARG A 25 8.38 -2.35 -2.42
CA ARG A 25 9.26 -1.17 -2.47
C ARG A 25 9.94 -0.92 -1.11
N LEU A 26 9.25 -1.12 0.01
CA LEU A 26 9.85 -1.03 1.35
C LEU A 26 10.94 -2.09 1.57
N GLN A 27 10.77 -3.30 1.07
CA GLN A 27 11.80 -4.35 1.16
C GLN A 27 13.06 -3.99 0.36
N GLN A 28 12.92 -3.32 -0.79
CA GLN A 28 14.08 -2.86 -1.57
C GLN A 28 14.95 -1.87 -0.76
N PHE A 29 14.36 -0.98 0.04
CA PHE A 29 15.15 -0.10 0.92
C PHE A 29 16.00 -0.88 1.94
N THR A 30 15.55 -2.07 2.37
CA THR A 30 16.30 -2.90 3.32
C THR A 30 17.42 -3.72 2.67
N GLU A 31 17.34 -3.96 1.36
CA GLU A 31 18.32 -4.76 0.60
C GLU A 31 19.37 -3.90 -0.12
N THR A 32 19.02 -2.67 -0.54
CA THR A 32 19.88 -1.81 -1.37
C THR A 32 20.78 -0.85 -0.57
N SER A 33 20.62 -0.77 0.75
CA SER A 33 21.11 0.34 1.60
C SER A 33 22.59 0.73 1.43
N ASP A 34 23.54 -0.21 1.26
CA ASP A 34 24.95 0.15 1.48
C ASP A 34 25.90 -0.08 0.28
N VAL A 35 25.53 -0.89 -0.72
CA VAL A 35 26.51 -1.40 -1.72
C VAL A 35 26.37 -0.78 -3.11
N GLU A 36 25.18 -0.33 -3.52
CA GLU A 36 24.97 0.20 -4.89
C GLU A 36 25.36 1.68 -5.04
N ILE A 37 25.22 2.49 -3.98
CA ILE A 37 25.50 3.93 -4.03
C ILE A 37 27.01 4.22 -4.22
N ILE A 38 27.88 3.41 -3.62
CA ILE A 38 29.34 3.56 -3.79
C ILE A 38 29.74 3.32 -5.24
N LYS A 39 29.13 2.33 -5.93
CA LYS A 39 29.44 2.04 -7.33
C LYS A 39 29.04 3.18 -8.26
N GLU A 40 27.89 3.81 -8.06
CA GLU A 40 27.40 4.89 -8.92
C GLU A 40 28.21 6.20 -8.76
N LEU A 41 28.68 6.49 -7.55
CA LEU A 41 29.57 7.63 -7.27
C LEU A 41 30.98 7.46 -7.84
N THR A 42 31.48 6.23 -7.96
CA THR A 42 32.80 5.97 -8.55
C THR A 42 32.80 6.17 -10.08
N LEU A 43 31.63 6.04 -10.71
CA LEU A 43 31.44 6.14 -12.17
C LEU A 43 31.23 7.59 -12.67
N SER A 44 31.04 8.56 -11.77
CA SER A 44 30.68 9.94 -12.13
C SER A 44 31.86 10.93 -12.10
N THR A 45 33.10 10.48 -12.25
CA THR A 45 34.26 11.38 -12.37
C THR A 45 34.44 11.83 -13.82
N PRO A 46 34.53 13.14 -14.11
CA PRO A 46 34.72 13.62 -15.47
C PRO A 46 36.12 13.25 -15.97
N GLN A 47 36.17 12.58 -17.13
CA GLN A 47 37.40 12.29 -17.85
C GLN A 47 38.01 13.60 -18.36
N GLY A 48 39.12 14.01 -17.75
CA GLY A 48 40.05 15.00 -18.31
C GLY A 48 40.33 16.18 -17.39
N GLU A 49 41.41 16.09 -16.61
CA GLU A 49 42.54 17.04 -16.60
C GLU A 49 43.47 16.75 -15.40
N ARG A 50 44.77 16.71 -15.67
CA ARG A 50 45.83 16.39 -14.70
C ARG A 50 45.93 17.50 -13.65
N ILE A 51 45.62 17.19 -12.38
CA ILE A 51 45.95 18.08 -11.26
C ILE A 51 46.62 17.29 -10.13
N ILE A 52 47.70 17.89 -9.65
CA ILE A 52 48.66 17.44 -8.64
C ILE A 52 47.94 16.96 -7.36
N SER A 53 48.24 15.72 -6.96
CA SER A 53 47.64 15.02 -5.83
C SER A 53 48.19 15.54 -4.50
N SER A 54 47.35 16.21 -3.70
CA SER A 54 47.41 16.19 -2.22
C SER A 54 46.34 17.06 -1.56
N PHE A 55 45.69 17.98 -2.27
CA PHE A 55 44.66 18.88 -1.68
C PHE A 55 43.23 18.68 -2.22
N VAL A 56 43.07 17.91 -3.30
CA VAL A 56 41.76 17.65 -3.92
C VAL A 56 41.06 16.45 -3.27
N ALA A 57 41.83 15.48 -2.76
CA ALA A 57 41.30 14.25 -2.15
C ALA A 57 40.44 14.52 -0.90
N ASP A 58 40.85 15.44 -0.03
CA ASP A 58 40.10 15.78 1.19
C ASP A 58 38.75 16.44 0.89
N LYS A 59 38.70 17.31 -0.12
CA LYS A 59 37.45 17.97 -0.54
C LYS A 59 36.50 16.99 -1.20
N THR A 60 37.01 16.10 -2.05
CA THR A 60 36.20 15.05 -2.68
C THR A 60 35.69 14.04 -1.65
N SER A 61 36.51 13.64 -0.69
CA SER A 61 36.09 12.75 0.41
C SER A 61 35.02 13.40 1.30
N THR A 62 35.22 14.66 1.69
CA THR A 62 34.24 15.40 2.51
C THR A 62 32.93 15.63 1.78
N VAL A 63 32.97 15.94 0.48
CA VAL A 63 31.75 16.10 -0.35
C VAL A 63 31.05 14.75 -0.54
N ALA A 64 31.78 13.66 -0.74
CA ALA A 64 31.22 12.32 -0.84
C ALA A 64 30.55 11.88 0.47
N LEU A 65 31.17 12.16 1.62
CA LEU A 65 30.59 11.90 2.95
C LEU A 65 29.34 12.75 3.18
N LEU A 66 29.38 14.06 2.90
CA LEU A 66 28.23 14.94 3.04
C LEU A 66 27.08 14.52 2.10
N TYR A 67 27.39 14.10 0.87
CA TYR A 67 26.40 13.60 -0.08
C TYR A 67 25.80 12.28 0.39
N ARG A 68 26.61 11.36 0.95
CA ARG A 68 26.14 10.12 1.55
C ARG A 68 25.23 10.40 2.75
N ASP A 69 25.62 11.28 3.65
CA ASP A 69 24.83 11.60 4.85
C ASP A 69 23.50 12.26 4.46
N LYS A 70 23.50 13.22 3.51
CA LYS A 70 22.27 13.80 2.95
C LYS A 70 21.41 12.81 2.18
N THR A 71 22.02 11.86 1.47
CA THR A 71 21.31 10.80 0.75
C THR A 71 20.70 9.80 1.72
N ASN A 72 21.38 9.48 2.82
CA ASN A 72 20.88 8.63 3.89
C ASN A 72 19.71 9.29 4.62
N GLU A 73 19.82 10.57 5.01
CA GLU A 73 18.72 11.34 5.60
C GLU A 73 17.50 11.41 4.67
N ARG A 74 17.73 11.63 3.37
CA ARG A 74 16.67 11.68 2.35
C ARG A 74 16.04 10.30 2.12
N ASN A 75 16.83 9.23 2.14
CA ASN A 75 16.35 7.86 2.04
C ASN A 75 15.51 7.46 3.27
N GLU A 76 15.90 7.89 4.47
CA GLU A 76 15.11 7.71 5.69
C GLU A 76 13.77 8.46 5.64
N GLU A 77 13.75 9.69 5.13
CA GLU A 77 12.51 10.45 4.95
C GLU A 77 11.56 9.77 3.97
N ILE A 78 12.07 9.36 2.80
CA ILE A 78 11.29 8.62 1.79
C ILE A 78 10.79 7.28 2.34
N PHE A 79 11.63 6.56 3.09
CA PHE A 79 11.23 5.30 3.73
C PHE A 79 10.10 5.53 4.75
N ARG A 80 10.24 6.53 5.63
CA ARG A 80 9.21 6.89 6.63
C ARG A 80 7.89 7.25 5.95
N GLU A 81 7.92 8.08 4.91
CA GLU A 81 6.71 8.46 4.17
C GLU A 81 6.05 7.23 3.53
N LEU A 82 6.84 6.40 2.84
CA LEU A 82 6.35 5.20 2.17
C LEU A 82 5.77 4.18 3.18
N TYR A 83 6.42 4.03 4.33
CA TYR A 83 5.95 3.18 5.42
C TYR A 83 4.62 3.68 6.00
N LEU A 84 4.48 4.99 6.21
CA LEU A 84 3.22 5.58 6.69
C LEU A 84 2.08 5.37 5.68
N GLN A 85 2.37 5.53 4.37
CA GLN A 85 1.39 5.27 3.31
C GLN A 85 0.98 3.79 3.27
N TYR A 86 1.95 2.86 3.36
CA TYR A 86 1.69 1.43 3.45
C TYR A 86 0.83 1.09 4.66
N ARG A 87 1.22 1.56 5.85
CA ARG A 87 0.53 1.28 7.11
C ARG A 87 -0.90 1.76 7.06
N LYS A 88 -1.14 3.01 6.66
CA LYS A 88 -2.49 3.58 6.56
C LYS A 88 -3.38 2.77 5.61
N LYS A 89 -2.86 2.40 4.43
CA LYS A 89 -3.63 1.60 3.45
C LYS A 89 -3.89 0.20 3.94
N ARG A 90 -2.93 -0.41 4.63
CA ARG A 90 -3.08 -1.74 5.21
C ARG A 90 -4.11 -1.74 6.33
N GLU A 91 -4.07 -0.77 7.24
CA GLU A 91 -5.07 -0.64 8.31
C GLU A 91 -6.48 -0.45 7.74
N GLU A 92 -6.64 0.37 6.69
CA GLU A 92 -7.94 0.54 6.00
C GLU A 92 -8.43 -0.76 5.34
N GLN A 93 -7.52 -1.54 4.76
CA GLN A 93 -7.80 -2.84 4.15
C GLN A 93 -8.21 -3.88 5.20
N GLU A 94 -7.46 -3.97 6.31
CA GLU A 94 -7.73 -4.89 7.43
C GLU A 94 -9.06 -4.55 8.11
N LEU A 95 -9.34 -3.25 8.30
CA LEU A 95 -10.63 -2.80 8.84
C LEU A 95 -11.81 -3.25 7.96
N LEU A 96 -11.65 -3.22 6.64
CA LEU A 96 -12.67 -3.70 5.70
C LEU A 96 -12.87 -5.20 5.79
N GLU A 97 -11.79 -5.97 5.85
CA GLU A 97 -11.86 -7.43 5.97
C GLU A 97 -12.51 -7.84 7.29
N HIS A 98 -12.10 -7.23 8.41
CA HIS A 98 -12.73 -7.45 9.70
C HIS A 98 -14.19 -6.98 9.76
N GLY A 99 -14.50 -5.85 9.12
CA GLY A 99 -15.87 -5.36 8.99
C GLY A 99 -16.74 -6.39 8.28
N ILE A 100 -16.30 -6.90 7.12
CA ILE A 100 -17.02 -7.93 6.36
C ILE A 100 -17.19 -9.21 7.19
N ASP A 101 -16.15 -9.61 7.92
CA ASP A 101 -16.16 -10.80 8.77
C ASP A 101 -17.14 -10.71 9.93
N SER A 102 -17.44 -9.49 10.40
CA SER A 102 -18.37 -9.24 11.51
C SER A 102 -19.85 -9.27 11.12
N LEU A 103 -20.17 -9.24 9.81
CA LEU A 103 -21.54 -9.25 9.31
C LEU A 103 -22.21 -10.62 9.49
N ASP A 104 -23.54 -10.63 9.35
CA ASP A 104 -24.31 -11.88 9.24
C ASP A 104 -23.72 -12.79 8.15
N PRO A 105 -23.61 -14.12 8.39
CA PRO A 105 -22.96 -15.05 7.47
C PRO A 105 -23.44 -14.96 6.01
N LYS A 106 -24.72 -14.66 5.79
CA LYS A 106 -25.26 -14.51 4.42
C LYS A 106 -24.75 -13.24 3.75
N LEU A 107 -24.69 -12.13 4.49
CA LEU A 107 -24.20 -10.85 3.97
C LEU A 107 -22.70 -10.90 3.73
N LYS A 108 -21.95 -11.44 4.69
CA LYS A 108 -20.52 -11.74 4.57
C LYS A 108 -20.23 -12.54 3.31
N GLY A 109 -20.94 -13.66 3.13
CA GLY A 109 -20.77 -14.54 1.98
C GLY A 109 -21.01 -13.82 0.65
N VAL A 110 -22.12 -13.10 0.53
CA VAL A 110 -22.46 -12.37 -0.70
C VAL A 110 -21.44 -11.27 -1.02
N LEU A 111 -20.98 -10.50 -0.01
CA LEU A 111 -19.98 -9.45 -0.21
C LEU A 111 -18.62 -10.02 -0.60
N THR A 112 -18.17 -11.08 0.10
CA THR A 112 -16.92 -11.78 -0.19
C THR A 112 -16.92 -12.32 -1.62
N ASP A 113 -17.98 -13.04 -1.99
CA ASP A 113 -18.09 -13.59 -3.34
C ASP A 113 -18.14 -12.50 -4.40
N ARG A 114 -18.80 -11.38 -4.11
CA ARG A 114 -18.94 -10.29 -5.07
C ARG A 114 -17.66 -9.48 -5.28
N PHE A 115 -16.98 -9.10 -4.20
CA PHE A 115 -15.90 -8.10 -4.23
C PHE A 115 -14.51 -8.71 -4.06
N ILE A 116 -14.40 -9.83 -3.34
CA ILE A 116 -13.12 -10.51 -3.11
C ILE A 116 -12.89 -11.59 -4.16
N HIS A 117 -13.91 -12.41 -4.45
CA HIS A 117 -13.83 -13.44 -5.49
C HIS A 117 -14.29 -12.97 -6.88
N GLU A 118 -14.74 -11.71 -7.00
CA GLU A 118 -15.20 -11.10 -8.25
C GLU A 118 -16.28 -11.90 -9.01
N MET A 119 -17.08 -12.69 -8.30
CA MET A 119 -18.12 -13.51 -8.90
C MET A 119 -19.24 -12.64 -9.49
N ILE A 120 -19.78 -13.09 -10.62
CA ILE A 120 -20.94 -12.46 -11.24
C ILE A 120 -22.22 -12.74 -10.45
N TRP A 121 -23.20 -11.85 -10.56
CA TRP A 121 -24.47 -11.96 -9.82
C TRP A 121 -25.20 -13.28 -10.04
N ALA A 122 -25.10 -13.86 -11.24
CA ALA A 122 -25.72 -15.13 -11.59
C ALA A 122 -25.11 -16.30 -10.80
N ASP A 123 -23.79 -16.36 -10.69
CA ASP A 123 -23.10 -17.45 -9.98
C ASP A 123 -23.34 -17.38 -8.49
N ILE A 124 -23.37 -16.16 -7.93
CA ILE A 124 -23.72 -15.93 -6.53
C ILE A 124 -25.18 -16.35 -6.29
N ALA A 125 -26.11 -15.97 -7.17
CA ALA A 125 -27.52 -16.35 -7.08
C ALA A 125 -27.68 -17.88 -7.07
N ASN A 126 -26.96 -18.58 -7.94
CA ASN A 126 -26.93 -20.04 -7.97
C ASN A 126 -26.33 -20.65 -6.69
N LYS A 127 -25.19 -20.13 -6.22
CA LYS A 127 -24.50 -20.60 -5.00
C LYS A 127 -25.36 -20.52 -3.75
N TYR A 128 -26.14 -19.44 -3.60
CA TYR A 128 -27.00 -19.22 -2.42
C TYR A 128 -28.45 -19.67 -2.64
N TYR A 129 -28.78 -20.26 -3.80
CA TYR A 129 -30.15 -20.69 -4.16
C TYR A 129 -31.19 -19.56 -4.04
N VAL A 130 -30.84 -18.35 -4.51
CA VAL A 130 -31.71 -17.17 -4.47
C VAL A 130 -31.74 -16.46 -5.82
N SER A 131 -32.70 -15.58 -6.04
CA SER A 131 -32.73 -14.75 -7.24
C SER A 131 -31.62 -13.70 -7.24
N GLN A 132 -31.16 -13.26 -8.43
CA GLN A 132 -30.17 -12.17 -8.54
C GLN A 132 -30.65 -10.89 -7.86
N SER A 133 -31.96 -10.61 -7.87
CA SER A 133 -32.55 -9.47 -7.15
C SER A 133 -32.35 -9.59 -5.64
N MET A 134 -32.44 -10.79 -5.08
CA MET A 134 -32.18 -11.04 -3.66
C MET A 134 -30.68 -10.87 -3.35
N VAL A 135 -29.79 -11.36 -4.21
CA VAL A 135 -28.33 -11.13 -4.04
C VAL A 135 -28.00 -9.64 -4.00
N LYS A 136 -28.56 -8.85 -4.93
CA LYS A 136 -28.39 -7.39 -4.92
C LYS A 136 -28.94 -6.75 -3.65
N LYS A 137 -30.07 -7.25 -3.12
CA LYS A 137 -30.64 -6.79 -1.85
C LYS A 137 -29.73 -7.11 -0.66
N TYR A 138 -29.17 -8.33 -0.60
CA TYR A 138 -28.19 -8.70 0.42
C TYR A 138 -26.92 -7.86 0.31
N CYS A 139 -26.41 -7.63 -0.91
CA CYS A 139 -25.26 -6.77 -1.12
C CYS A 139 -25.51 -5.35 -0.59
N LYS A 140 -26.63 -4.72 -0.97
CA LYS A 140 -27.00 -3.38 -0.46
C LYS A 140 -27.11 -3.34 1.05
N LYS A 141 -27.72 -4.37 1.65
CA LYS A 141 -27.87 -4.49 3.10
C LYS A 141 -26.50 -4.60 3.80
N GLY A 142 -25.61 -5.44 3.28
CA GLY A 142 -24.25 -5.60 3.83
C GLY A 142 -23.43 -4.31 3.73
N ILE A 143 -23.52 -3.57 2.62
CA ILE A 143 -22.84 -2.27 2.49
C ILE A 143 -23.37 -1.26 3.52
N ALA A 144 -24.70 -1.22 3.73
CA ALA A 144 -25.30 -0.32 4.72
C ALA A 144 -24.89 -0.68 6.16
N GLU A 145 -24.84 -1.97 6.50
CA GLU A 145 -24.39 -2.41 7.82
C GLU A 145 -22.91 -2.08 8.07
N LEU A 146 -22.04 -2.27 7.07
CA LEU A 146 -20.64 -1.85 7.15
C LEU A 146 -20.50 -0.35 7.34
N ALA A 147 -21.28 0.46 6.60
CA ALA A 147 -21.26 1.91 6.75
C ALA A 147 -21.64 2.32 8.18
N ASN A 148 -22.66 1.68 8.76
CA ASN A 148 -23.06 1.94 10.14
C ASN A 148 -21.98 1.54 11.16
N LEU A 149 -21.30 0.40 10.93
CA LEU A 149 -20.16 -0.03 11.77
C LEU A 149 -19.01 0.99 11.71
N TYR A 150 -18.74 1.56 10.55
CA TYR A 150 -17.66 2.54 10.39
C TYR A 150 -18.02 3.89 11.03
N GLU A 151 -19.29 4.29 10.95
CA GLU A 151 -19.78 5.50 11.61
C GLU A 151 -19.73 5.39 13.13
N SER A 152 -20.04 4.23 13.71
CA SER A 152 -19.96 4.04 15.17
C SER A 152 -18.52 4.07 15.68
N LEU A 153 -17.58 3.47 14.94
CA LEU A 153 -16.15 3.51 15.25
C LEU A 153 -15.54 4.92 15.14
N ALA A 154 -16.14 5.80 14.34
CA ALA A 154 -15.67 7.18 14.19
C ALA A 154 -16.21 8.14 15.28
N GLN A 155 -17.15 7.71 16.12
CA GLN A 155 -17.75 8.50 17.20
C GLN A 155 -17.22 8.15 18.60
N GLY A 156 -16.44 7.07 18.73
CA GLY A 156 -15.74 6.67 19.95
C GLY A 156 -14.28 7.08 19.94
#